data_AF-A0A959UW82-F1
#
_entry.id   AF-A0A959UW82-F1
#
_cell.length_a   1.000
_cell.length_b   1.000
_cell.length_c   1.000
_cell.angle_alpha   90.00
_cell.angle_beta   90.00
_cell.angle_gamma   90.00
#
_symmetry.space_group_name_H-M   'P 1'
#
loop_
_entity.id
_entity.type
_entity.pdbx_description
1 polymer ?
#
loop_
_entity_poly.entity_id
_entity_poly.type
_entity_poly.pdbx_seq_one_letter_code
_entity_poly.pdbx_strand_id
1 'polypeptide(L)' 'MGTGLRVERVLGRAGAGDPCVLLFGGVHGNEPAGVFALQRLFQELGDRKLTGTVVALAGNLNALAR' A
#
# COMPACT_ATOMS: atom_id res chain seq x y z
N MET A 1 -3.93 16.31 19.92
CA MET A 1 -4.26 14.91 19.66
C MET A 1 -3.86 14.63 18.21
N GLY A 2 -2.72 13.98 17.98
CA GLY A 2 -2.21 13.76 16.62
C GLY A 2 -3.04 12.71 15.88
N THR A 3 -3.54 13.05 14.69
CA THR A 3 -4.34 12.19 13.81
C THR A 3 -3.46 11.26 12.96
N GLY A 4 -2.47 10.61 13.59
CA GLY A 4 -1.54 9.73 12.89
C GLY A 4 -2.23 8.48 12.33
N LEU A 5 -1.88 8.09 11.10
CA LEU A 5 -2.37 6.91 10.42
C LEU A 5 -1.58 5.66 10.84
N ARG A 6 -2.26 4.68 11.45
CA ARG A 6 -1.69 3.36 11.78
C ARG A 6 -2.14 2.34 10.75
N VAL A 7 -1.18 1.71 10.08
CA VAL A 7 -1.40 0.68 9.05
C VAL A 7 -0.32 -0.40 9.13
N GLU A 8 -0.59 -1.56 8.54
CA GLU A 8 0.42 -2.59 8.35
C GLU A 8 1.44 -2.20 7.28
N ARG A 9 2.63 -2.82 7.33
CA ARG A 9 3.67 -2.63 6.31
C ARG A 9 3.18 -3.05 4.93
N VAL A 10 2.47 -4.18 4.84
CA VAL A 10 1.93 -4.72 3.60
C VAL A 10 0.47 -4.31 3.51
N LEU A 11 0.13 -3.48 2.53
CA LEU A 11 -1.22 -2.98 2.32
C LEU A 11 -2.04 -3.91 1.40
N GLY A 12 -1.36 -4.74 0.63
CA GLY A 12 -1.97 -5.72 -0.25
C GLY A 12 -0.95 -6.48 -1.07
N ARG A 13 -1.32 -7.70 -1.49
CA ARG A 13 -0.57 -8.53 -2.43
C ARG A 13 -1.56 -9.26 -3.35
N ALA A 14 -1.31 -9.19 -4.66
CA ALA A 14 -2.12 -9.86 -5.66
C ALA A 14 -1.24 -10.38 -6.81
N GLY A 15 -1.73 -11.41 -7.49
CA GLY A 15 -0.99 -12.11 -8.54
C GLY A 15 0.14 -12.99 -8.01
N ALA A 16 0.84 -13.62 -8.94
CA ALA A 16 1.98 -14.48 -8.67
C ALA A 16 2.88 -14.57 -9.92
N GLY A 17 4.18 -14.77 -9.71
CA GLY A 17 5.18 -14.84 -10.77
C GLY A 17 5.75 -13.49 -11.18
N ASP A 18 6.49 -13.48 -12.28
CA ASP A 18 7.21 -12.31 -12.78
C ASP A 18 6.47 -11.61 -13.93
N PRO A 19 6.65 -10.28 -14.09
CA PRO A 19 7.47 -9.39 -13.26
C PRO A 19 6.77 -9.02 -11.94
N CYS A 20 7.57 -8.56 -10.97
CA CYS A 20 7.07 -8.02 -9.71
C CYS A 20 7.07 -6.49 -9.73
N VAL A 21 5.94 -5.88 -9.37
CA VAL A 21 5.77 -4.43 -9.21
C VAL A 21 5.56 -4.11 -7.74
N LEU A 22 6.45 -3.29 -7.17
CA LEU A 22 6.30 -2.75 -5.82
C LEU A 22 5.73 -1.34 -5.87
N LEU A 23 4.69 -1.10 -5.08
CA LEU A 23 4.05 0.20 -4.91
C LEU A 23 4.28 0.70 -3.48
N PHE A 24 4.68 1.96 -3.33
CA PHE A 24 4.90 2.58 -2.02
C PHE A 24 3.97 3.77 -1.81
N GLY A 25 3.39 3.88 -0.62
CA GLY A 25 2.64 5.06 -0.18
C GLY A 25 3.05 5.49 1.22
N GLY A 26 3.00 6.79 1.52
CA GLY A 26 3.31 7.31 2.86
C GLY A 26 4.79 7.22 3.23
N VAL A 27 5.68 7.58 2.30
CA VAL A 27 7.12 7.73 2.60
C VAL A 27 7.34 8.90 3.56
N HIS A 28 6.64 10.02 3.34
CA HIS A 28 6.47 11.08 4.33
C HIS A 28 5.15 10.90 5.10
N GLY A 29 5.17 11.16 6.41
CA GLY A 29 4.03 10.90 7.30
C GLY A 29 2.83 11.82 7.09
N ASN A 30 3.08 13.04 6.62
CA ASN A 30 2.07 14.03 6.27
C ASN A 30 1.50 13.83 4.85
N GLU A 31 1.86 12.75 4.14
CA GLU A 31 1.40 12.44 2.79
C GLU A 31 0.68 11.06 2.72
N PRO A 32 -0.40 10.83 3.49
CA PRO A 32 -1.06 9.53 3.58
C PRO A 32 -1.90 9.15 2.35
N ALA A 33 -2.11 10.09 1.41
CA ALA A 33 -2.97 9.87 0.24
C ALA A 33 -2.55 8.63 -0.59
N GLY A 34 -1.24 8.37 -0.71
CA GLY A 34 -0.74 7.17 -1.37
C GLY A 34 -1.14 5.87 -0.66
N VAL A 35 -1.19 5.85 0.67
CA VAL A 35 -1.63 4.68 1.45
C VAL A 35 -3.10 4.38 1.17
N PHE A 36 -3.96 5.42 1.20
CA PHE A 36 -5.38 5.26 0.92
C PHE A 36 -5.66 4.83 -0.52
N ALA A 37 -4.90 5.35 -1.49
CA ALA A 37 -5.01 4.96 -2.88
C ALA A 37 -4.65 3.48 -3.07
N LEU A 38 -3.60 2.98 -2.42
CA LEU A 38 -3.21 1.57 -2.49
C LEU A 38 -4.26 0.65 -1.84
N GLN A 39 -4.83 1.04 -0.70
CA GLN A 39 -5.92 0.26 -0.09
C GLN A 39 -7.14 0.16 -1.03
N ARG A 40 -7.53 1.27 -1.67
CA ARG A 40 -8.62 1.28 -2.67
C ARG A 40 -8.30 0.41 -3.88
N LEU A 41 -7.07 0.49 -4.40
CA LEU A 41 -6.61 -0.33 -5.50
C LEU A 41 -6.82 -1.83 -5.21
N PHE A 42 -6.47 -2.30 -4.01
CA PHE A 42 -6.64 -3.70 -3.65
C PHE A 42 -8.10 -4.11 -3.41
N GLN A 43 -8.97 -3.18 -3.01
CA GLN A 43 -10.42 -3.41 -2.99
C GLN A 43 -11.00 -3.52 -4.40
N GLU A 44 -10.53 -2.70 -5.34
CA GLU A 44 -11.00 -2.68 -6.73
C GLU A 44 -10.43 -3.80 -7.60
N LEU A 45 -9.25 -4.32 -7.24
CA LEU A 45 -8.62 -5.46 -7.91
C LEU A 45 -9.51 -6.71 -7.83
N GLY A 46 -10.15 -6.96 -6.68
CA GLY A 46 -11.01 -8.13 -6.46
C GLY A 46 -10.33 -9.44 -6.91
N ASP A 47 -11.05 -10.26 -7.67
CA ASP A 47 -10.57 -11.55 -8.19
C ASP A 47 -9.93 -11.46 -9.59
N ARG A 48 -9.52 -10.26 -10.03
CA ARG A 48 -8.89 -10.10 -11.34
C ARG A 48 -7.60 -10.91 -11.42
N LYS A 49 -7.46 -11.69 -12.50
CA LYS A 49 -6.21 -12.41 -12.79
C LYS A 49 -5.15 -11.42 -13.26
N LEU A 50 -4.01 -11.41 -12.58
CA LEU A 50 -2.84 -10.59 -12.92
C LEU A 50 -1.76 -11.49 -13.53
N THR A 51 -1.06 -10.96 -14.54
CA THR A 51 0.21 -11.53 -15.00
C THR A 51 1.32 -10.87 -14.19
N GLY A 52 2.06 -11.67 -13.41
CA GLY A 52 3.07 -11.18 -12.48
C GLY A 52 2.52 -10.91 -11.08
N THR A 53 3.30 -10.21 -10.27
CA THR A 53 3.00 -9.94 -8.85
C THR A 53 2.93 -8.45 -8.59
N VAL A 54 1.94 -8.00 -7.83
CA VAL A 54 1.85 -6.62 -7.32
C VAL A 54 1.84 -6.66 -5.79
N VAL A 55 2.71 -5.86 -5.17
CA VAL A 55 2.77 -5.70 -3.71
C VAL A 55 2.72 -4.22 -3.36
N ALA A 56 1.78 -3.82 -2.51
CA ALA A 56 1.73 -2.46 -1.96
C ALA A 56 2.28 -2.42 -0.54
N LEU A 57 3.14 -1.44 -0.29
CA LEU A 57 3.78 -1.22 1.01
C LEU A 57 3.47 0.18 1.55
N ALA A 58 3.19 0.24 2.84
CA ALA A 58 3.29 1.47 3.61
C ALA A 58 4.77 1.82 3.81
N GLY A 59 5.11 3.09 3.59
CA GLY A 59 6.46 3.63 3.68
C GLY A 59 6.93 3.76 5.12
N ASN A 60 7.02 4.99 5.62
CA ASN A 60 7.55 5.26 6.95
C ASN A 60 6.44 5.16 8.01
N LEU A 61 6.27 3.96 8.57
CA LEU A 61 5.26 3.68 9.60
C LEU A 61 5.36 4.61 10.81
N ASN A 62 6.59 4.96 11.23
CA ASN A 62 6.81 5.86 12.35
C ASN A 62 6.42 7.29 12.03
N ALA A 63 6.62 7.76 10.80
CA ALA A 63 6.17 9.08 10.38
C ALA A 63 4.65 9.14 10.19
N LEU A 64 4.05 8.09 9.63
CA LEU A 64 2.59 8.00 9.43
C LEU A 64 1.84 7.99 10.77
N ALA A 65 2.38 7.32 11.80
CA ALA A 65 1.74 7.21 13.11
C ALA A 65 1.88 8.45 14.01
N ARG A 66 2.55 9.52 13.54
CA ARG A 66 2.78 10.77 14.29
C ARG A 66 1.64 11.77 14.12
#